data_AF-A0AAD6HXW8-F1
#
_entry.id   AF-A0AAD6HXW8-F1
#
_cell.length_a   1.000
_cell.length_b   1.000
_cell.length_c   1.000
_cell.angle_alpha   90.00
_cell.angle_beta   90.00
_cell.angle_gamma   90.00
#
_symmetry.space_group_name_H-M   'P 1'
#
loop_
_entity.id
_entity.type
_entity.pdbx_description
1 polymer ?
#
loop_
_entity_poly.entity_id
_entity_poly.type
_entity_poly.pdbx_seq_one_letter_code
_entity_poly.pdbx_strand_id
1 'polypeptide(L)'
;MDEKHLPRNPTRMRWAIYRIKICLLWVGTAVMAMVFVSDFYDLFIGRYQRQKPTTFKYHGEHITWTPCGDLKGSHIECSNITSFTIPLVRLRSEKTTQNLIMNPGGPGASGFDFLYSGGEKIRTIVGDRFHLLSFDPRGVNGSNPWQHAAQTPRQKRHYQAFEPPIR
;
A
#
# COMPACT_ATOMS: atom_id res chain seq x y z
N MET A 1 -48.78 -1.47 -86.09
CA MET A 1 -47.59 -1.80 -85.29
C MET A 1 -47.82 -1.25 -83.89
N ASP A 2 -47.06 -1.76 -82.94
CA ASP A 2 -46.89 -1.23 -81.59
C ASP A 2 -47.99 -1.65 -80.61
N GLU A 3 -47.83 -2.84 -80.04
CA GLU A 3 -46.94 -3.15 -78.92
C GLU A 3 -47.60 -2.77 -77.59
N LYS A 4 -48.12 -3.85 -76.97
CA LYS A 4 -47.99 -4.18 -75.56
C LYS A 4 -47.98 -2.96 -74.63
N HIS A 5 -49.00 -2.87 -73.82
CA HIS A 5 -48.92 -3.12 -72.38
C HIS A 5 -50.34 -3.01 -71.84
N LEU A 6 -50.91 -4.10 -71.32
CA LEU A 6 -52.00 -3.98 -70.35
C LEU A 6 -51.31 -3.78 -68.99
N PRO A 7 -51.10 -2.55 -68.49
CA PRO A 7 -50.12 -2.32 -67.44
C PRO A 7 -50.82 -2.16 -66.09
N ARG A 8 -50.39 -3.01 -65.16
CA ARG A 8 -50.64 -2.95 -63.72
C ARG A 8 -52.10 -2.87 -63.29
N ASN A 9 -52.62 -4.06 -62.96
CA ASN A 9 -53.73 -4.25 -62.05
C ASN A 9 -53.52 -3.41 -60.76
N PRO A 10 -54.35 -2.40 -60.50
CA PRO A 10 -54.13 -1.40 -59.44
C PRO A 10 -54.18 -2.01 -58.04
N THR A 11 -54.86 -3.15 -57.88
CA THR A 11 -54.89 -3.88 -56.62
C THR A 11 -53.51 -4.43 -56.26
N ARG A 12 -52.79 -5.02 -57.23
CA ARG A 12 -51.45 -5.61 -57.04
C ARG A 12 -50.41 -4.56 -56.61
N MET A 13 -50.52 -3.33 -57.12
CA MET A 13 -49.62 -2.23 -56.76
C MET A 13 -49.91 -1.68 -55.36
N ARG A 14 -51.18 -1.57 -54.96
CA ARG A 14 -51.57 -1.19 -53.58
C ARG A 14 -51.13 -2.22 -52.55
N TRP A 15 -51.21 -3.52 -52.87
CA TRP A 15 -50.69 -4.59 -52.04
C TRP A 15 -49.17 -4.59 -51.92
N ALA A 16 -48.44 -4.25 -52.98
CA ALA A 16 -46.98 -4.11 -52.95
C ALA A 16 -46.54 -2.93 -52.06
N ILE A 17 -47.20 -1.78 -52.16
CA ILE A 17 -46.92 -0.60 -51.32
C ILE A 17 -47.27 -0.87 -49.86
N TYR A 18 -48.38 -1.56 -49.58
CA TYR A 18 -48.77 -1.97 -48.23
C TYR A 18 -47.72 -2.90 -47.60
N ARG A 19 -47.21 -3.87 -48.37
CA ARG A 19 -46.12 -4.76 -47.95
C ARG A 19 -44.82 -4.02 -47.65
N ILE A 20 -44.47 -3.02 -48.46
CA ILE A 20 -43.27 -2.18 -48.24
C ILE A 20 -43.43 -1.33 -46.97
N LYS A 21 -44.60 -0.73 -46.73
CA LYS A 21 -44.87 0.06 -45.51
C LYS A 21 -44.81 -0.80 -44.25
N ILE A 22 -45.37 -2.01 -44.28
CA ILE A 22 -45.26 -2.97 -43.18
C ILE A 22 -43.80 -3.34 -42.94
N CYS A 23 -43.05 -3.62 -44.00
CA CYS A 23 -41.63 -3.95 -43.90
C CYS A 23 -40.83 -2.81 -43.25
N LEU A 24 -41.05 -1.56 -43.67
CA LEU A 24 -40.41 -0.39 -43.08
C LEU A 24 -40.81 -0.18 -41.61
N LEU A 25 -42.06 -0.50 -41.24
CA LEU A 25 -42.53 -0.43 -39.86
C LEU A 25 -41.84 -1.47 -38.96
N TRP A 26 -41.70 -2.71 -39.44
CA TRP A 26 -40.99 -3.79 -38.74
C TRP A 26 -39.49 -3.55 -38.65
N VAL A 27 -38.90 -2.96 -39.68
CA VAL A 27 -37.50 -2.52 -39.65
C VAL A 27 -37.33 -1.42 -38.62
N GLY A 28 -38.25 -0.44 -38.57
CA GLY A 28 -38.25 0.61 -37.56
C GLY A 28 -38.36 0.08 -36.13
N THR A 29 -39.27 -0.86 -35.85
CA THR A 29 -39.43 -1.44 -34.51
C THR A 29 -38.26 -2.33 -34.10
N ALA A 30 -37.68 -3.09 -35.03
CA ALA A 30 -36.49 -3.90 -34.76
C ALA A 30 -35.27 -3.03 -34.42
N VAL A 31 -35.10 -1.91 -35.12
CA VAL A 31 -34.05 -0.93 -34.82
C VAL A 31 -34.29 -0.31 -33.45
N MET A 32 -35.53 0.09 -33.13
CA MET A 32 -35.88 0.62 -31.81
C MET A 32 -35.64 -0.39 -30.68
N ALA A 33 -35.90 -1.68 -30.91
CA ALA A 33 -35.63 -2.74 -29.93
C ALA A 33 -34.12 -2.99 -29.75
N MET A 34 -33.31 -2.92 -30.82
CA MET A 34 -31.85 -3.06 -30.71
C MET A 34 -31.22 -1.90 -29.92
N VAL A 35 -31.72 -0.69 -30.11
CA VAL A 35 -31.30 0.48 -29.32
C VAL A 35 -31.68 0.29 -27.85
N PHE A 36 -32.91 -0.18 -27.58
CA PHE A 36 -33.33 -0.49 -26.22
C PHE A 36 -32.47 -1.59 -25.57
N VAL A 37 -31.98 -2.57 -26.34
CA VAL A 37 -31.13 -3.66 -25.82
C VAL A 37 -29.69 -3.21 -25.63
N SER A 38 -29.11 -2.38 -26.50
CA SER A 38 -27.76 -1.83 -26.30
C SER A 38 -27.70 -0.96 -25.06
N ASP A 39 -28.71 -0.10 -24.88
CA ASP A 39 -28.82 0.75 -23.68
C ASP A 39 -28.98 -0.11 -22.42
N PHE A 40 -29.73 -1.21 -22.50
CA PHE A 40 -29.87 -2.17 -21.40
C PHE A 40 -28.58 -2.98 -21.15
N TYR A 41 -27.78 -3.26 -22.18
CA TYR A 41 -26.55 -4.06 -22.08
C TYR A 41 -25.40 -3.27 -21.45
N ASP A 42 -25.25 -1.99 -21.81
CA ASP A 42 -24.25 -1.10 -21.21
C ASP A 42 -24.53 -0.87 -19.72
N LEU A 43 -25.81 -0.79 -19.36
CA LEU A 43 -26.26 -0.65 -17.96
C LEU A 43 -26.01 -1.91 -17.12
N PHE A 44 -26.08 -3.10 -17.71
CA PHE A 44 -26.03 -4.37 -16.97
C PHE A 44 -24.61 -4.98 -16.91
N ILE A 45 -23.82 -4.91 -17.99
CA ILE A 45 -22.47 -5.52 -18.07
C ILE A 45 -21.38 -4.57 -17.56
N GLY A 46 -21.58 -3.25 -17.64
CA GLY A 46 -20.60 -2.25 -17.22
C GLY A 46 -20.22 -2.30 -15.73
N ARG A 47 -21.03 -2.95 -14.87
CA ARG A 47 -20.76 -3.06 -13.42
C ARG A 47 -20.02 -4.33 -13.00
N TYR A 48 -19.89 -5.34 -13.86
CA TYR A 48 -19.48 -6.67 -13.40
C TYR A 48 -17.96 -6.88 -13.30
N GLN A 49 -17.12 -6.22 -14.10
CA GLN A 49 -15.68 -6.55 -14.12
C GLN A 49 -14.80 -5.33 -13.91
N ARG A 50 -15.04 -4.64 -12.79
CA ARG A 50 -14.02 -3.83 -12.13
C ARG A 50 -13.47 -4.66 -10.96
N GLN A 51 -12.84 -5.80 -11.24
CA GLN A 51 -12.01 -6.46 -10.22
C GLN A 51 -10.84 -5.51 -9.92
N LYS A 52 -10.90 -4.84 -8.78
CA LYS A 52 -9.86 -3.91 -8.34
C LYS A 52 -8.63 -4.70 -7.86
N PRO A 53 -7.42 -4.22 -8.16
CA PRO A 53 -6.17 -4.85 -7.72
C PRO A 53 -6.07 -4.97 -6.19
N THR A 54 -5.44 -6.05 -5.72
CA THR A 54 -5.28 -6.41 -4.29
C THR A 54 -3.97 -5.95 -3.67
N THR A 55 -2.98 -5.59 -4.47
CA THR A 55 -1.66 -5.13 -4.02
C THR A 55 -1.07 -4.21 -5.09
N PHE A 56 -0.33 -3.20 -4.66
CA PHE A 56 0.37 -2.28 -5.53
C PHE A 56 1.88 -2.33 -5.27
N LYS A 57 2.67 -2.34 -6.35
CA LYS A 57 4.13 -2.25 -6.31
C LYS A 57 4.59 -1.37 -7.46
N TYR A 58 5.32 -0.33 -7.11
CA TYR A 58 5.77 0.68 -8.06
C TYR A 58 7.25 0.46 -8.42
N HIS A 59 7.66 0.88 -9.62
CA HIS A 59 9.02 0.71 -10.09
C HIS A 59 9.99 1.62 -9.31
N GLY A 60 11.06 1.06 -8.75
CA GLY A 60 12.05 1.78 -7.94
C GLY A 60 11.75 1.80 -6.43
N GLU A 61 10.59 1.33 -6.00
CA GLU A 61 10.27 1.16 -4.57
C GLU A 61 10.62 -0.25 -4.09
N HIS A 62 11.13 -0.34 -2.85
CA HIS A 62 11.36 -1.60 -2.14
C HIS A 62 10.21 -1.97 -1.18
N ILE A 63 9.16 -1.15 -1.14
CA ILE A 63 8.05 -1.27 -0.20
C ILE A 63 6.79 -1.64 -1.00
N THR A 64 5.95 -2.51 -0.44
CA THR A 64 4.76 -3.06 -1.10
C THR A 64 3.50 -2.64 -0.33
N TRP A 65 2.41 -2.39 -1.06
CA TRP A 65 1.20 -1.75 -0.54
C TRP A 65 -0.03 -2.60 -0.73
N THR A 66 -0.91 -2.66 0.28
CA THR A 66 -2.16 -3.42 0.23
C THR A 66 -3.35 -2.57 0.65
N PRO A 67 -4.53 -2.70 0.03
CA PRO A 67 -5.75 -2.05 0.51
C PRO A 67 -6.05 -2.51 1.94
N CYS A 68 -6.16 -1.60 2.90
CA CYS A 68 -6.48 -1.90 4.30
C CYS A 68 -7.76 -1.20 4.80
N GLY A 69 -8.45 -0.48 3.92
CA GLY A 69 -9.74 0.12 4.23
C GLY A 69 -10.22 1.07 3.15
N ASP A 70 -11.46 1.52 3.31
CA ASP A 70 -12.09 2.55 2.49
C ASP A 70 -12.53 3.70 3.39
N LEU A 71 -12.31 4.92 2.95
CA LEU A 71 -12.73 6.12 3.67
C LEU A 71 -13.49 7.06 2.72
N LYS A 72 -14.83 7.13 2.85
CA LYS A 72 -15.77 7.94 2.01
C LYS A 72 -15.65 7.74 0.49
N GLY A 73 -15.25 6.53 0.05
CA GLY A 73 -15.15 6.17 -1.37
C GLY A 73 -13.72 6.13 -1.94
N SER A 74 -12.71 6.51 -1.15
CA SER A 74 -11.27 6.41 -1.49
C SER A 74 -10.60 5.22 -0.79
N HIS A 75 -9.69 4.52 -1.50
CA HIS A 75 -8.98 3.31 -1.04
C HIS A 75 -7.76 3.70 -0.19
N ILE A 76 -7.56 3.06 0.98
CA ILE A 76 -6.38 3.22 1.84
C ILE A 76 -5.45 2.05 1.62
N GLU A 77 -4.15 2.32 1.45
CA GLU A 77 -3.11 1.31 1.34
C GLU A 77 -2.21 1.32 2.57
N CYS A 78 -2.09 0.17 3.23
CA CYS A 78 -1.17 0.01 4.34
C CYS A 78 0.10 -0.68 3.83
N SER A 79 1.23 -0.17 4.30
CA SER A 79 2.47 -0.91 4.31
C SER A 79 2.98 -0.95 5.73
N ASN A 80 3.51 -2.10 6.09
CA ASN A 80 4.16 -2.27 7.36
C ASN A 80 5.63 -1.92 7.14
N ILE A 81 6.04 -0.77 7.67
CA ILE A 81 7.35 -0.19 7.44
C ILE A 81 7.98 0.30 8.72
N THR A 82 9.28 0.21 8.69
CA THR A 82 10.09 0.11 9.87
C THR A 82 11.26 1.07 9.74
N SER A 83 11.08 2.25 9.11
CA SER A 83 12.12 3.29 9.11
C SER A 83 12.15 3.98 10.47
N PHE A 84 12.99 3.43 11.34
CA PHE A 84 13.22 3.88 12.70
C PHE A 84 14.67 4.36 12.81
N THR A 85 14.95 5.30 13.72
CA THR A 85 16.32 5.74 14.01
C THR A 85 16.82 4.99 15.22
N ILE A 86 17.91 4.25 15.03
CA ILE A 86 18.57 3.51 16.09
C ILE A 86 19.88 4.21 16.42
N PRO A 87 20.01 4.86 17.59
CA PRO A 87 21.27 5.46 17.97
C PRO A 87 22.28 4.34 18.27
N LEU A 88 23.53 4.57 17.88
CA LEU A 88 24.64 3.66 18.10
C LEU A 88 25.68 4.33 18.99
N VAL A 89 26.20 3.59 19.95
CA VAL A 89 27.32 4.00 20.80
C VAL A 89 28.49 3.06 20.60
N ARG A 90 29.72 3.56 20.78
CA ARG A 90 30.95 2.77 20.62
C ARG A 90 32.04 3.18 21.62
N LEU A 91 32.56 2.21 22.38
CA LEU A 91 33.84 2.28 23.07
C LEU A 91 34.95 1.78 22.13
N ARG A 92 35.80 2.68 21.67
CA ARG A 92 36.88 2.38 20.71
C ARG A 92 38.11 1.81 21.43
N SER A 93 38.93 1.06 20.69
CA SER A 93 40.28 0.64 21.10
C SER A 93 41.25 1.08 20.00
N GLU A 94 42.40 1.61 20.37
CA GLU A 94 43.38 2.14 19.41
C GLU A 94 44.23 1.07 18.73
N LYS A 95 44.22 -0.15 19.27
CA LYS A 95 45.08 -1.25 18.79
C LYS A 95 44.43 -2.11 17.69
N THR A 96 43.22 -1.74 17.21
CA THR A 96 42.37 -2.60 16.36
C THR A 96 41.31 -1.81 15.55
N THR A 97 40.68 -2.44 14.55
CA THR A 97 39.50 -1.93 13.80
C THR A 97 38.25 -2.82 13.94
N GLN A 98 38.36 -3.89 14.75
CA GLN A 98 37.32 -4.91 14.87
C GLN A 98 36.17 -4.44 15.80
N ASN A 99 34.91 -4.76 15.46
CA ASN A 99 33.70 -4.31 16.17
C ASN A 99 32.98 -5.46 16.93
N LEU A 100 32.58 -5.23 18.18
CA LEU A 100 31.77 -6.11 19.04
C LEU A 100 30.44 -5.41 19.41
N ILE A 101 29.33 -5.71 18.72
CA ILE A 101 27.98 -5.11 18.93
C ILE A 101 27.22 -5.81 20.07
N MET A 102 26.66 -5.06 21.02
CA MET A 102 25.97 -5.50 22.23
C MET A 102 24.53 -4.93 22.30
N ASN A 103 23.54 -5.74 22.72
CA ASN A 103 22.14 -5.30 22.96
C ASN A 103 21.68 -5.85 24.33
N PRO A 104 21.40 -5.02 25.35
CA PRO A 104 21.00 -5.48 26.67
C PRO A 104 19.60 -6.11 26.68
N GLY A 105 19.35 -6.96 27.69
CA GLY A 105 18.10 -7.71 27.80
C GLY A 105 16.87 -6.89 28.24
N GLY A 106 15.69 -7.50 28.10
CA GLY A 106 14.37 -6.88 28.36
C GLY A 106 13.85 -6.05 27.18
N PRO A 107 12.54 -5.82 27.05
CA PRO A 107 12.02 -4.78 26.18
C PRO A 107 12.11 -3.43 26.90
N GLY A 108 12.76 -2.44 26.28
CA GLY A 108 12.89 -1.11 26.88
C GLY A 108 14.22 -0.81 27.58
N ALA A 109 15.17 -1.75 27.68
CA ALA A 109 16.49 -1.45 28.24
C ALA A 109 17.38 -0.73 27.22
N SER A 110 18.10 0.30 27.65
CA SER A 110 18.99 1.08 26.78
C SER A 110 20.34 0.40 26.60
N GLY A 111 20.77 0.28 25.34
CA GLY A 111 22.10 -0.19 25.00
C GLY A 111 23.21 0.76 25.42
N PHE A 112 22.92 2.05 25.48
CA PHE A 112 23.86 3.06 25.95
C PHE A 112 24.17 2.84 27.42
N ASP A 113 23.15 2.77 28.28
CA ASP A 113 23.31 2.59 29.73
C ASP A 113 24.11 1.33 30.08
N PHE A 114 23.87 0.25 29.34
CA PHE A 114 24.60 -0.99 29.52
C PHE A 114 26.10 -0.85 29.19
N LEU A 115 26.44 -0.18 28.08
CA LEU A 115 27.83 0.04 27.69
C LEU A 115 28.54 0.96 28.70
N TYR A 116 27.89 2.02 29.17
CA TYR A 116 28.44 2.93 30.17
C TYR A 116 28.70 2.24 31.51
N SER A 117 27.79 1.40 31.99
CA SER A 117 27.89 0.79 33.32
C SER A 117 28.79 -0.45 33.40
N GLY A 118 28.94 -1.20 32.30
CA GLY A 118 29.64 -2.49 32.29
C GLY A 118 30.83 -2.60 31.32
N GLY A 119 31.00 -1.65 30.38
CA GLY A 119 31.95 -1.76 29.27
C GLY A 119 33.40 -2.05 29.66
N GLU A 120 33.96 -1.41 30.70
CA GLU A 120 35.35 -1.63 31.15
C GLU A 120 35.61 -3.03 31.75
N LYS A 121 34.62 -3.57 32.47
CA LYS A 121 34.70 -4.94 32.97
C LYS A 121 34.70 -5.94 31.81
N ILE A 122 33.86 -5.71 30.78
CA ILE A 122 33.86 -6.51 29.55
C ILE A 122 35.22 -6.39 28.84
N ARG A 123 35.77 -5.18 28.70
CA ARG A 123 37.09 -4.92 28.10
C ARG A 123 38.22 -5.64 28.84
N THR A 124 38.25 -5.66 30.17
CA THR A 124 39.31 -6.38 30.95
C THR A 124 39.36 -7.86 30.60
N ILE A 125 38.19 -8.46 30.32
CA ILE A 125 38.07 -9.87 29.97
C ILE A 125 38.48 -10.11 28.50
N VAL A 126 38.00 -9.28 27.56
CA VAL A 126 38.23 -9.49 26.11
C VAL A 126 39.53 -8.85 25.59
N GLY A 127 40.17 -7.99 26.40
CA GLY A 127 41.33 -7.17 26.08
C GLY A 127 41.05 -6.05 25.08
N ASP A 128 42.10 -5.34 24.64
CA ASP A 128 42.00 -4.21 23.68
C ASP A 128 41.76 -4.62 22.23
N ARG A 129 41.36 -5.86 22.00
CA ARG A 129 41.33 -6.43 20.65
C ARG A 129 40.08 -6.00 19.85
N PHE A 130 39.07 -5.36 20.47
CA PHE A 130 37.82 -4.89 19.83
C PHE A 130 37.42 -3.46 20.20
N HIS A 131 36.58 -2.84 19.36
CA HIS A 131 35.65 -1.78 19.69
C HIS A 131 34.36 -2.37 20.25
N LEU A 132 33.84 -1.90 21.38
CA LEU A 132 32.54 -2.32 21.91
C LEU A 132 31.44 -1.39 21.40
N LEU A 133 30.42 -1.88 20.71
CA LEU A 133 29.29 -1.11 20.15
C LEU A 133 27.99 -1.49 20.85
N SER A 134 27.03 -0.58 20.95
CA SER A 134 25.68 -0.85 21.47
C SER A 134 24.64 0.10 20.88
N PHE A 135 23.33 -0.17 21.05
CA PHE A 135 22.27 0.66 20.49
C PHE A 135 20.97 0.63 21.30
N ASP A 136 20.11 1.65 21.13
CA ASP A 136 18.78 1.65 21.73
C ASP A 136 17.73 1.09 20.75
N PRO A 137 16.96 0.04 21.12
CA PRO A 137 15.93 -0.53 20.24
C PRO A 137 14.74 0.43 19.99
N ARG A 138 13.94 0.19 18.92
CA ARG A 138 12.75 1.02 18.61
C ARG A 138 11.87 1.21 19.85
N GLY A 139 11.45 2.43 20.12
CA GLY A 139 10.63 2.70 21.33
C GLY A 139 11.43 2.79 22.62
N VAL A 140 12.77 2.80 22.59
CA VAL A 140 13.63 2.81 23.78
C VAL A 140 14.57 4.01 23.78
N ASN A 141 14.59 4.77 24.87
CA ASN A 141 15.52 5.86 25.13
C ASN A 141 15.80 6.75 23.91
N GLY A 142 17.02 6.77 23.37
CA GLY A 142 17.39 7.63 22.24
C GLY A 142 16.87 7.15 20.87
N SER A 143 16.15 6.03 20.85
CA SER A 143 15.60 5.41 19.66
C SER A 143 14.25 6.00 19.29
N ASN A 144 14.10 6.39 18.03
CA ASN A 144 12.93 7.10 17.55
C ASN A 144 12.07 6.23 16.61
N PRO A 145 10.74 6.18 16.80
CA PRO A 145 9.97 6.88 17.85
C PRO A 145 10.15 6.23 19.23
N TRP A 146 10.31 7.05 20.27
CA TRP A 146 10.40 6.59 21.66
C TRP A 146 9.00 6.34 22.25
N GLN A 147 8.80 5.21 22.94
CA GLN A 147 7.52 4.87 23.57
C GLN A 147 7.51 5.29 25.05
N HIS A 148 7.00 6.49 25.35
CA HIS A 148 6.80 6.98 26.73
C HIS A 148 5.70 6.22 27.51
N ALA A 149 4.76 5.57 26.81
CA ALA A 149 3.54 5.03 27.41
C ALA A 149 3.73 3.71 28.18
N ALA A 150 4.83 2.98 27.97
CA ALA A 150 5.07 1.67 28.57
C ALA A 150 6.00 1.70 29.81
N GLN A 151 6.27 2.88 30.39
CA GLN A 151 7.24 3.01 31.47
C GLN A 151 6.59 3.10 32.84
N THR A 152 7.06 2.26 33.76
CA THR A 152 6.75 2.38 35.19
C THR A 152 7.32 3.69 35.76
N PRO A 153 6.73 4.25 36.85
CA PRO A 153 7.26 5.47 37.49
C PRO A 153 8.74 5.37 37.94
N ARG A 154 9.26 4.15 38.15
CA ARG A 154 10.68 3.90 38.46
C ARG A 154 11.58 4.10 37.24
N GLN A 155 11.14 3.68 36.06
CA GLN A 155 11.87 3.86 34.80
C GLN A 155 11.94 5.34 34.42
N LYS A 156 10.83 6.09 34.53
CA LYS A 156 10.80 7.53 34.25
C LYS A 156 11.82 8.34 35.07
N ARG A 157 11.98 8.02 36.36
CA ARG A 157 12.96 8.70 37.24
C ARG A 157 14.42 8.40 36.90
N HIS A 158 14.72 7.19 36.42
CA HIS A 158 16.07 6.85 35.98
C HIS A 158 16.43 7.54 34.64
N TYR A 159 15.49 7.63 33.68
CA TYR A 159 15.76 8.30 32.39
C TYR A 159 15.94 9.81 32.50
N GLN A 160 15.17 10.49 33.36
CA GLN A 160 15.35 11.93 33.61
C GLN A 160 16.70 12.28 34.24
N ALA A 161 17.37 11.31 34.88
CA ALA A 161 18.70 11.50 35.46
C ALA A 161 19.85 11.22 34.47
N PHE A 162 19.54 10.63 33.31
CA PHE A 162 20.50 10.18 32.30
C PHE A 162 20.31 10.86 30.94
N GLU A 163 19.51 11.94 30.84
CA GLU A 163 19.51 12.79 29.65
C GLU A 163 20.96 13.20 29.36
N PRO A 164 21.56 12.72 28.26
CA PRO A 164 22.89 13.19 27.90
C PRO A 164 22.74 14.68 27.60
N PRO A 165 23.71 15.53 27.99
CA PRO A 165 23.69 16.92 27.59
C PRO A 165 23.67 16.92 26.06
N ILE A 166 22.54 17.30 25.48
CA ILE A 166 22.43 17.52 24.05
C ILE A 166 23.46 18.60 23.75
N ARG A 167 24.54 18.22 23.07
CA ARG A 167 25.53 19.14 22.52
C ARG A 167 25.43 19.06 21.01
#